data_AF-A0A7W1QZA2-F1
#
_entry.id   AF-A0A7W1QZA2-F1
#
_cell.length_a   1.000
_cell.length_b   1.000
_cell.length_c   1.000
_cell.angle_alpha   90.00
_cell.angle_beta   90.00
_cell.angle_gamma   90.00
#
_symmetry.space_group_name_H-M   'P 1'
#
loop_
_entity.id
_entity.type
_entity.pdbx_description
1 polymer ?
#
loop_
_entity_poly.entity_id
_entity_poly.type
_entity_poly.pdbx_seq_one_letter_code
_entity_poly.pdbx_strand_id
1 'polypeptide(L)'
;VVILTNLSGTILSVPLSYRIFDAYLGAQQRDWSAEMLKTVKTQQEQAKAANAKMEAERVKGTSPSLALEKYAGDYQDEMYGDAKIVFENGKLKLQFGPNYTGDLEHWRYDVFRLTWRDQQQGKAFVSFRLNRQGKVEVMNVENIGEFTRAPEKKSETANK
;
A
#
# COMPACT_ATOMS: atom_id res chain seq x y z
N VAL A 1 10.31 -16.65 -27.61
CA VAL A 1 11.24 -15.55 -27.27
C VAL A 1 11.29 -15.43 -25.76
N VAL A 2 12.48 -15.37 -25.16
CA VAL A 2 12.65 -15.15 -23.71
C VAL A 2 13.34 -13.80 -23.53
N ILE A 3 12.80 -12.95 -22.67
CA ILE A 3 13.33 -11.61 -22.39
C ILE A 3 13.49 -11.47 -20.88
N LEU A 4 14.71 -11.14 -20.44
CA LEU A 4 15.04 -10.88 -19.05
C LEU A 4 15.32 -9.40 -18.86
N THR A 5 14.74 -8.81 -17.83
CA THR A 5 14.96 -7.41 -17.45
C THR A 5 15.17 -7.34 -15.94
N ASN A 6 16.13 -6.52 -15.51
CA ASN A 6 16.42 -6.27 -14.09
C ASN A 6 15.74 -4.99 -13.56
N LEU A 7 14.83 -4.41 -14.34
CA LEU A 7 14.02 -3.26 -13.92
C LEU A 7 12.64 -3.77 -13.48
N SER A 8 12.33 -3.62 -12.20
CA SER A 8 10.99 -3.90 -11.69
C SER A 8 9.98 -2.86 -12.17
N GLY A 9 8.73 -3.27 -12.38
CA GLY A 9 7.63 -2.38 -12.78
C GLY A 9 7.68 -1.86 -14.22
N THR A 10 8.66 -2.27 -15.04
CA THR A 10 8.70 -1.91 -16.46
C THR A 10 7.88 -2.86 -17.31
N ILE A 11 7.16 -2.31 -18.29
CA ILE A 11 6.44 -3.10 -19.29
C ILE A 11 7.29 -3.42 -20.53
N LEU A 12 8.58 -3.06 -20.54
CA LEU A 12 9.47 -3.10 -21.70
C LEU A 12 9.54 -4.48 -22.39
N SER A 13 9.40 -5.57 -21.63
CA SER A 13 9.40 -6.92 -22.19
C SER A 13 8.27 -7.15 -23.19
N VAL A 14 7.13 -6.48 -23.02
CA VAL A 14 5.94 -6.63 -23.88
C VAL A 14 6.15 -6.04 -25.29
N PRO A 15 6.46 -4.73 -25.47
CA PRO A 15 6.66 -4.17 -26.80
C PRO A 15 7.89 -4.76 -27.50
N LEU A 16 8.92 -5.17 -26.73
CA LEU A 16 10.09 -5.84 -27.30
C LEU A 16 9.73 -7.23 -27.85
N SER A 17 8.89 -7.99 -27.14
CA SER A 17 8.39 -9.29 -27.62
C SER A 17 7.61 -9.12 -28.93
N TYR A 18 6.70 -8.15 -29.01
CA TYR A 18 5.92 -7.90 -30.22
C TYR A 18 6.77 -7.47 -31.41
N ARG A 19 7.77 -6.59 -31.18
CA ARG A 19 8.72 -6.23 -32.22
C ARG A 19 9.49 -7.43 -32.76
N ILE A 20 9.91 -8.36 -31.89
CA ILE A 20 10.61 -9.58 -32.31
C ILE A 20 9.68 -10.51 -33.09
N PHE A 21 8.41 -10.64 -32.67
CA PHE A 21 7.43 -11.45 -33.41
C PHE A 21 7.14 -10.88 -34.79
N ASP A 22 6.95 -9.57 -34.93
CA ASP A 22 6.73 -8.94 -36.23
C ASP A 22 7.92 -9.16 -37.17
N ALA A 23 9.14 -9.00 -36.66
CA ALA A 23 10.35 -9.24 -37.43
C ALA A 23 10.50 -10.71 -37.85
N TYR A 24 10.14 -11.64 -36.98
CA TYR A 24 10.22 -13.08 -37.25
C TYR A 24 9.15 -13.56 -38.25
N LEU A 25 7.94 -12.99 -38.17
CA LEU A 25 6.80 -13.36 -39.03
C LEU A 25 6.77 -12.58 -40.35
N GLY A 26 7.68 -11.64 -40.57
CA GLY A 26 7.68 -10.76 -41.74
C GLY A 26 6.46 -9.82 -41.78
N ALA A 27 5.90 -9.49 -40.61
CA ALA A 27 4.79 -8.56 -40.49
C ALA A 27 5.24 -7.11 -40.76
N GLN A 28 4.26 -6.22 -40.97
CA GLN A 28 4.55 -4.81 -41.15
C GLN A 28 5.21 -4.23 -39.88
N GLN A 29 6.28 -3.44 -40.07
CA GLN A 29 6.98 -2.79 -38.97
C GLN A 29 6.05 -1.82 -38.24
N ARG A 30 5.74 -2.13 -36.98
CA ARG A 30 4.95 -1.29 -36.08
C ARG A 30 5.78 -0.83 -34.88
N ASP A 31 5.63 0.43 -34.48
CA ASP A 31 6.32 0.98 -33.31
C ASP A 31 5.56 0.68 -32.02
N TRP A 32 5.65 -0.58 -31.56
CA TRP A 32 5.05 -1.02 -30.31
C TRP A 32 5.57 -0.26 -29.09
N SER A 33 6.82 0.23 -29.14
CA SER A 33 7.41 1.01 -28.05
C SER A 33 6.70 2.36 -27.90
N ALA A 34 6.48 3.08 -29.01
CA ALA A 34 5.77 4.36 -28.98
C ALA A 34 4.31 4.20 -28.53
N GLU A 35 3.62 3.16 -29.01
CA GLU A 35 2.22 2.92 -28.64
C GLU A 35 2.06 2.59 -27.16
N MET A 36 2.86 1.66 -26.64
CA MET A 36 2.78 1.30 -25.23
C MET A 36 3.28 2.43 -24.32
N LEU A 37 4.26 3.22 -24.76
CA LEU A 37 4.69 4.40 -24.02
C LEU A 37 3.56 5.42 -23.87
N LYS A 38 2.74 5.62 -24.91
CA LYS A 38 1.55 6.48 -24.82
C LYS A 38 0.58 5.97 -23.75
N THR A 39 0.28 4.67 -23.75
CA THR A 39 -0.61 4.05 -22.76
C THR A 39 -0.07 4.18 -21.33
N VAL A 40 1.24 4.01 -21.13
CA VAL A 40 1.87 4.21 -19.81
C VAL A 40 1.78 5.67 -19.36
N LYS A 41 2.07 6.63 -20.24
CA LYS A 41 1.98 8.06 -19.91
C LYS A 41 0.56 8.46 -19.51
N THR A 42 -0.44 8.01 -20.26
CA THR A 42 -1.85 8.27 -19.93
C THR A 42 -2.21 7.72 -18.55
N GLN A 43 -1.79 6.49 -18.22
CA GLN A 43 -2.04 5.92 -16.89
C GLN A 43 -1.33 6.71 -15.77
N GLN A 44 -0.09 7.15 -16.01
CA GLN A 44 0.65 7.97 -15.05
C GLN A 44 -0.02 9.33 -14.82
N GLU A 45 -0.53 9.97 -15.87
CA GLU A 45 -1.26 11.23 -15.77
C GLU A 45 -2.58 11.06 -15.00
N GLN A 46 -3.34 10.01 -15.30
CA GLN A 46 -4.57 9.68 -14.57
C GLN A 46 -4.29 9.42 -13.08
N ALA A 47 -3.25 8.65 -12.76
CA ALA A 47 -2.85 8.39 -11.38
C ALA A 47 -2.44 9.67 -10.64
N LYS A 48 -1.69 10.57 -11.31
CA LYS A 48 -1.33 11.88 -10.75
C LYS A 48 -2.57 12.75 -10.51
N ALA A 49 -3.51 12.79 -11.45
CA ALA A 49 -4.74 13.55 -11.31
C ALA A 49 -5.62 13.02 -10.16
N ALA A 50 -5.75 11.68 -10.04
CA ALA A 50 -6.47 11.04 -8.94
C ALA A 50 -5.84 11.37 -7.58
N ASN A 51 -4.51 11.29 -7.47
CA ASN A 51 -3.78 11.67 -6.26
C ASN A 51 -3.97 13.14 -5.89
N ALA A 52 -3.91 14.05 -6.88
CA ALA A 52 -4.13 15.47 -6.66
C ALA A 52 -5.56 15.75 -6.19
N LYS A 53 -6.56 15.07 -6.76
CA LYS A 53 -7.96 15.16 -6.33
C LYS A 53 -8.14 14.69 -4.89
N MET A 54 -7.55 13.54 -4.53
CA MET A 54 -7.60 13.04 -3.15
C MET A 54 -6.97 14.03 -2.15
N GLU A 55 -5.86 14.67 -2.52
CA GLU A 55 -5.23 15.68 -1.67
C GLU A 55 -6.07 16.96 -1.55
N ALA A 56 -6.75 17.36 -2.62
CA ALA A 56 -7.65 18.50 -2.61
C ALA A 56 -8.91 18.26 -1.75
N GLU A 57 -9.44 17.04 -1.75
CA GLU A 57 -10.61 16.62 -0.96
C GLU A 57 -10.27 16.31 0.51
N ARG A 58 -8.99 16.45 0.90
CA ARG A 58 -8.57 16.21 2.28
C ARG A 58 -9.21 17.23 3.21
N VAL A 59 -9.96 16.73 4.19
CA VAL A 59 -10.40 17.54 5.34
C VAL A 59 -9.20 17.79 6.25
N LYS A 60 -8.72 19.04 6.30
CA LYS A 60 -7.58 19.45 7.13
C LYS A 60 -8.04 19.75 8.56
N GLY A 61 -7.10 19.72 9.51
CA GLY A 61 -7.35 20.07 10.91
C GLY A 61 -8.13 19.02 11.71
N THR A 62 -8.37 17.84 11.15
CA THR A 62 -8.91 16.71 11.91
C THR A 62 -7.84 16.11 12.81
N SER A 63 -8.26 15.47 13.90
CA SER A 63 -7.41 14.61 14.74
C SER A 63 -7.89 13.16 14.68
N PRO A 64 -7.01 12.18 14.96
CA PRO A 64 -7.47 10.83 15.26
C PRO A 64 -8.36 10.82 16.50
N SER A 65 -9.28 9.85 16.57
CA SER A 65 -10.19 9.71 17.72
C SER A 65 -9.46 9.29 19.00
N LEU A 66 -8.29 8.64 18.88
CA LEU A 66 -7.47 8.18 20.00
C LEU A 66 -6.05 8.74 19.92
N ALA A 67 -5.30 8.67 21.03
CA ALA A 67 -3.85 8.86 20.97
C ALA A 67 -3.22 7.81 20.05
N LEU A 68 -2.16 8.17 19.32
CA LEU A 68 -1.51 7.30 18.33
C LEU A 68 -1.13 5.92 18.92
N GLU A 69 -0.62 5.92 20.14
CA GLU A 69 -0.28 4.71 20.90
C GLU A 69 -1.43 3.69 21.02
N LYS A 70 -2.69 4.14 21.03
CA LYS A 70 -3.86 3.26 21.19
C LYS A 70 -4.19 2.47 19.92
N TYR A 71 -3.68 2.89 18.77
CA TYR A 71 -3.76 2.14 17.51
C TYR A 71 -2.67 1.06 17.41
N ALA A 72 -1.62 1.12 18.24
CA ALA A 72 -0.58 0.10 18.27
C ALA A 72 -1.12 -1.23 18.82
N GLY A 73 -0.73 -2.34 18.19
CA GLY A 73 -1.20 -3.67 18.54
C GLY A 73 -1.05 -4.67 17.40
N ASP A 74 -1.39 -5.92 17.70
CA ASP A 74 -1.46 -7.01 16.74
C ASP A 74 -2.87 -7.08 16.14
N TYR A 75 -2.94 -7.29 14.84
CA TYR A 75 -4.16 -7.43 14.04
C TYR A 75 -4.03 -8.71 13.21
N GLN A 76 -5.12 -9.44 13.06
CA GLN A 76 -5.13 -10.73 12.36
C GLN A 76 -6.25 -10.78 11.34
N ASP A 77 -5.96 -11.41 10.21
CA ASP A 77 -6.93 -11.79 9.20
C ASP A 77 -6.72 -13.26 8.81
N GLU A 78 -7.80 -13.99 8.54
CA GLU A 78 -7.73 -15.42 8.23
C GLU A 78 -7.06 -15.70 6.87
N MET A 79 -7.16 -14.77 5.92
CA MET A 79 -6.63 -14.93 4.57
C MET A 79 -5.19 -14.39 4.44
N TYR A 80 -4.91 -13.26 5.08
CA TYR A 80 -3.65 -12.54 4.94
C TYR A 80 -2.69 -12.70 6.13
N GLY A 81 -3.16 -13.23 7.26
CA GLY A 81 -2.35 -13.49 8.44
C GLY A 81 -2.18 -12.27 9.34
N ASP A 82 -1.04 -12.19 10.01
CA ASP A 82 -0.78 -11.21 11.06
C ASP A 82 -0.21 -9.88 10.51
N ALA A 83 -0.78 -8.78 11.00
CA ALA A 83 -0.31 -7.42 10.80
C ALA A 83 -0.07 -6.75 12.17
N LYS A 84 1.00 -5.98 12.31
CA LYS A 84 1.35 -5.28 13.55
C LYS A 84 1.46 -3.79 13.32
N ILE A 85 0.79 -3.01 14.16
CA ILE A 85 1.01 -1.57 14.27
C ILE A 85 1.96 -1.30 15.42
N VAL A 86 3.10 -0.66 15.12
CA VAL A 86 4.12 -0.28 16.09
C VAL A 86 4.11 1.25 16.24
N PHE A 87 4.13 1.73 17.49
CA PHE A 87 4.34 3.14 17.79
C PHE A 87 5.78 3.37 18.25
N GLU A 88 6.53 4.14 17.47
CA GLU A 88 7.93 4.47 17.74
C GLU A 88 8.22 5.92 17.33
N ASN A 89 8.92 6.67 18.19
CA ASN A 89 9.35 8.05 17.91
C ASN A 89 8.20 8.98 17.49
N GLY A 90 7.01 8.83 18.10
CA GLY A 90 5.84 9.64 17.78
C GLY A 90 5.16 9.29 16.44
N LYS A 91 5.56 8.20 15.78
CA LYS A 91 5.00 7.75 14.49
C LYS A 91 4.47 6.33 14.59
N LEU A 92 3.45 6.05 13.78
CA LEU A 92 2.92 4.70 13.60
C LEU A 92 3.61 4.02 12.42
N LYS A 93 3.87 2.73 12.54
CA LYS A 93 4.45 1.88 11.51
C LYS A 93 3.59 0.63 11.37
N LEU A 94 3.25 0.27 10.15
CA LEU A 94 2.64 -1.01 9.83
C LEU A 94 3.74 -2.01 9.45
N GLN A 95 3.71 -3.18 10.07
CA GLN A 95 4.49 -4.35 9.72
C GLN A 95 3.54 -5.46 9.31
N PHE A 96 3.71 -5.98 8.10
CA PHE A 96 2.88 -7.03 7.55
C PHE A 96 3.79 -8.11 6.94
N GLY A 97 3.79 -9.30 7.54
CA GLY A 97 4.77 -10.33 7.21
C GLY A 97 6.23 -9.86 7.34
N PRO A 98 7.20 -10.58 6.73
CA PRO A 98 8.63 -10.28 6.87
C PRO A 98 9.10 -9.07 6.03
N ASN A 99 8.39 -8.73 4.95
CA ASN A 99 8.90 -7.83 3.91
C ASN A 99 8.11 -6.52 3.78
N TYR A 100 6.89 -6.44 4.30
CA TYR A 100 6.06 -5.24 4.13
C TYR A 100 6.14 -4.38 5.38
N THR A 101 6.90 -3.30 5.29
CA THR A 101 6.94 -2.26 6.33
C THR A 101 6.58 -0.92 5.70
N GLY A 102 5.68 -0.18 6.34
CA GLY A 102 5.33 1.16 5.89
C GLY A 102 5.08 2.10 7.06
N ASP A 103 5.31 3.38 6.82
CA ASP A 103 5.09 4.43 7.81
C ASP A 103 3.67 4.99 7.65
N LEU A 104 2.99 5.21 8.77
CA LEU A 104 1.62 5.71 8.84
C LEU A 104 1.60 7.17 9.27
N GLU A 105 0.99 8.01 8.43
CA GLU A 105 0.78 9.42 8.68
C GLU A 105 -0.70 9.72 8.81
N HIS A 106 -1.10 10.52 9.80
CA HIS A 106 -2.51 10.88 9.95
C HIS A 106 -3.02 11.61 8.70
N TRP A 107 -4.13 11.12 8.16
CA TRP A 107 -4.75 11.67 6.96
C TRP A 107 -5.97 12.50 7.31
N ARG A 108 -7.02 11.84 7.81
CA ARG A 108 -8.26 12.44 8.30
C ARG A 108 -8.97 11.50 9.27
N TYR A 109 -9.56 12.01 10.35
CA TYR A 109 -10.28 11.18 11.34
C TYR A 109 -9.45 9.94 11.74
N ASP A 110 -10.03 8.74 11.69
CA ASP A 110 -9.35 7.46 11.94
C ASP A 110 -8.73 6.84 10.67
N VAL A 111 -8.42 7.66 9.67
CA VAL A 111 -7.74 7.27 8.42
C VAL A 111 -6.31 7.78 8.42
N PHE A 112 -5.39 6.89 8.08
CA PHE A 112 -3.96 7.12 7.97
C PHE A 112 -3.49 6.80 6.56
N ARG A 113 -2.55 7.60 6.07
CA ARG A 113 -1.82 7.34 4.83
C ARG A 113 -0.65 6.42 5.16
N LEU A 114 -0.65 5.26 4.52
CA LEU A 114 0.45 4.32 4.55
C LEU A 114 1.40 4.62 3.39
N THR A 115 2.67 4.85 3.70
CA THR A 115 3.74 4.89 2.71
C THR A 115 4.64 3.68 2.91
N TRP A 116 4.60 2.74 1.98
CA TRP A 116 5.47 1.57 2.02
C TRP A 116 6.94 1.99 1.86
N ARG A 117 7.84 1.32 2.57
CA ARG A 117 9.29 1.54 2.43
C ARG A 117 9.82 1.04 1.10
N ASP A 118 9.22 -0.04 0.58
CA ASP A 118 9.41 -0.42 -0.81
C ASP A 118 8.63 0.55 -1.71
N GLN A 119 9.37 1.40 -2.43
CA GLN A 119 8.79 2.41 -3.31
C GLN A 119 7.94 1.82 -4.44
N GLN A 120 8.16 0.55 -4.81
CA GLN A 120 7.36 -0.13 -5.83
C GLN A 120 5.91 -0.38 -5.37
N GLN A 121 5.69 -0.50 -4.05
CA GLN A 121 4.35 -0.71 -3.47
C GLN A 121 3.56 0.60 -3.33
N GLY A 122 4.23 1.75 -3.39
CA GLY A 122 3.59 3.06 -3.37
C GLY A 122 2.91 3.40 -2.04
N LYS A 123 1.73 4.02 -2.14
CA LYS A 123 0.96 4.51 -0.99
C LYS A 123 -0.41 3.85 -0.97
N ALA A 124 -0.95 3.68 0.23
CA ALA A 124 -2.30 3.17 0.47
C ALA A 124 -2.94 3.93 1.65
N PHE A 125 -4.21 3.68 1.90
CA PHE A 125 -4.86 4.12 3.13
C PHE A 125 -5.11 2.98 4.10
N VAL A 126 -4.99 3.30 5.39
CA VAL A 126 -5.39 2.44 6.51
C VAL A 126 -6.48 3.16 7.27
N SER A 127 -7.61 2.51 7.50
CA SER A 127 -8.69 3.05 8.32
C SER A 127 -8.97 2.17 9.52
N PHE A 128 -9.25 2.80 10.66
CA PHE A 128 -9.55 2.09 11.90
C PHE A 128 -11.01 2.24 12.28
N ARG A 129 -11.61 1.15 12.75
CA ARG A 129 -12.95 1.15 13.35
C ARG A 129 -12.85 0.93 14.84
N LEU A 130 -13.52 1.80 15.60
CA LEU A 130 -13.62 1.70 17.05
C LEU A 130 -14.89 0.94 17.46
N ASN A 131 -14.81 0.16 18.53
CA ASN A 131 -15.97 -0.44 19.17
C ASN A 131 -16.69 0.58 20.08
N ARG A 132 -17.82 0.16 20.67
CA ARG A 132 -18.64 0.99 21.57
C ARG A 132 -17.90 1.47 22.82
N GLN A 133 -16.80 0.83 23.19
CA GLN A 133 -15.96 1.19 24.33
C GLN A 133 -14.81 2.14 23.94
N GLY A 134 -14.74 2.59 22.68
CA GLY A 134 -13.69 3.48 22.19
C GLY A 134 -12.34 2.79 21.99
N LYS A 135 -12.31 1.46 21.84
CA LYS A 135 -11.09 0.71 21.50
C LYS A 135 -11.10 0.32 20.03
N VAL A 136 -9.92 0.31 19.40
CA VAL A 136 -9.78 -0.17 18.02
C VAL A 136 -10.17 -1.65 17.96
N GLU A 137 -11.08 -1.98 17.05
CA GLU A 137 -11.58 -3.34 16.81
C GLU A 137 -11.11 -3.87 15.45
N VAL A 138 -11.16 -3.05 14.41
CA VAL A 138 -10.80 -3.44 13.05
C VAL A 138 -9.86 -2.41 12.44
N MET A 139 -8.88 -2.90 11.69
CA MET A 139 -8.01 -2.17 10.80
C MET A 139 -8.28 -2.61 9.37
N ASN A 140 -8.73 -1.71 8.51
CA ASN A 140 -8.85 -1.96 7.08
C ASN A 140 -7.62 -1.37 6.37
N VAL A 141 -6.95 -2.19 5.56
CA VAL A 141 -5.84 -1.77 4.70
C VAL A 141 -6.31 -1.82 3.24
N GLU A 142 -6.29 -0.67 2.58
CA GLU A 142 -6.74 -0.51 1.20
C GLU A 142 -6.03 -1.49 0.26
N ASN A 143 -6.81 -2.16 -0.60
CA ASN A 143 -6.37 -3.21 -1.55
C ASN A 143 -5.75 -4.47 -0.92
N ILE A 144 -5.79 -4.62 0.42
CA ILE A 144 -5.37 -5.85 1.10
C ILE A 144 -6.58 -6.50 1.78
N GLY A 145 -7.15 -5.87 2.81
CA GLY A 145 -8.25 -6.49 3.55
C GLY A 145 -8.53 -5.86 4.92
N GLU A 146 -9.44 -6.48 5.65
CA GLU A 146 -9.79 -6.13 7.02
C GLU A 146 -9.08 -7.06 8.00
N PHE A 147 -8.50 -6.50 9.05
CA PHE A 147 -7.81 -7.22 10.10
C PHE A 147 -8.48 -6.91 11.44
N THR A 148 -8.79 -7.94 12.21
CA THR A 148 -9.38 -7.79 13.55
C THR A 148 -8.27 -7.67 14.58
N ARG A 149 -8.40 -6.74 15.53
CA ARG A 149 -7.42 -6.58 16.60
C ARG A 149 -7.36 -7.86 17.44
N ALA A 150 -6.18 -8.43 17.56
CA ALA A 150 -5.95 -9.58 18.42
C ALA A 150 -6.20 -9.19 19.89
N PRO A 151 -6.67 -10.13 20.73
CA PRO A 151 -6.73 -9.88 22.17
C PRO A 151 -5.34 -9.55 22.69
N GLU A 152 -5.23 -8.53 23.55
CA GLU A 152 -3.96 -8.16 24.19
C GLU A 152 -3.38 -9.41 24.87
N LYS A 153 -2.29 -9.95 24.32
CA LYS A 153 -1.47 -10.92 25.06
C LYS A 153 -0.99 -10.18 26.30
N LYS A 154 -1.51 -10.54 27.47
CA LYS A 154 -0.98 -10.07 28.76
C LYS A 154 0.52 -10.33 28.69
N SER A 155 1.31 -9.25 28.66
CA SER A 155 2.75 -9.35 28.82
C SER A 155 2.98 -10.02 30.18
N GLU A 156 3.37 -11.29 30.15
CA GLU A 156 3.89 -12.00 31.31
C GLU A 156 5.13 -11.22 31.78
N THR A 157 4.88 -10.29 32.69
CA THR A 157 5.90 -9.56 33.42
C THR A 157 5.86 -10.15 34.81
N ALA A 158 6.72 -11.14 35.07
CA ALA A 158 7.20 -11.51 36.40
C ALA A 158 8.25 -12.63 36.26
N ASN A 159 9.53 -12.28 36.29
CA ASN A 159 10.37 -12.38 37.49
C ASN A 159 10.86 -13.81 37.81
N LYS A 160 12.06 -14.15 37.31
CA LYS A 160 13.26 -14.41 38.14
C LYS A 160 14.49 -14.60 37.26
#